data_AF-A0A5P9B882-F1
#
_entry.id   AF-A0A5P9B882-F1
#
_cell.length_a   1.000
_cell.length_b   1.000
_cell.length_c   1.000
_cell.angle_alpha   90.00
_cell.angle_beta   90.00
_cell.angle_gamma   90.00
#
_symmetry.space_group_name_H-M   'P 1'
#
loop_
_entity.id
_entity.type
_entity.pdbx_description
1 polymer ?
#
loop_
_entity_poly.entity_id
_entity_poly.type
_entity_poly.pdbx_seq_one_letter_code
_entity_poly.pdbx_strand_id
1 'polypeptide(L)'
;MARKIKKQKPVLIFVGEGSAEKAFLLHIRSLYANGNKSVKPKSAGGKGPNNVINDALGEARSGRGETSVAALLDLDIPWPPKLVAEAKKKDIPLIGSNPCLEGLLIQILKLKKPTPLNNNTAKKLIHPKLDGSPTDKNSYASLFTKEVLDEAAKVVPELKAIIDIMQ
;
A
#
# COMPACT_ATOMS: atom_id res chain seq x y z
N MET A 1 34.82 -0.36 27.40
CA MET A 1 33.37 -0.59 27.29
C MET A 1 33.08 -1.23 25.94
N ALA A 2 32.53 -2.45 25.91
CA ALA A 2 32.20 -3.13 24.65
C ALA A 2 30.98 -2.49 23.99
N ARG A 3 31.11 -2.04 22.73
CA ARG A 3 30.00 -1.49 21.93
C ARG A 3 28.99 -2.59 21.67
N LYS A 4 27.82 -2.52 22.30
CA LYS A 4 26.69 -3.43 22.05
C LYS A 4 26.29 -3.30 20.58
N ILE A 5 26.58 -4.31 19.76
CA ILE A 5 26.17 -4.33 18.35
C ILE A 5 24.64 -4.42 18.34
N LYS A 6 23.97 -3.34 17.98
CA LYS A 6 22.51 -3.29 17.87
C LYS A 6 22.12 -4.15 16.67
N LYS A 7 21.46 -5.30 16.89
CA LYS A 7 20.91 -6.12 15.81
C LYS A 7 20.02 -5.24 14.93
N GLN A 8 20.31 -5.18 13.63
CA GLN A 8 19.49 -4.41 12.70
C GLN A 8 18.08 -5.01 12.69
N LYS A 9 17.07 -4.14 12.79
CA LYS A 9 15.67 -4.57 12.69
C LYS A 9 15.37 -5.00 11.24
N PRO A 10 14.54 -6.03 11.03
CA PRO A 10 14.02 -6.35 9.70
C PRO A 10 13.39 -5.11 9.06
N VAL A 11 13.50 -5.00 7.74
CA VAL A 11 12.94 -3.90 6.95
C VAL A 11 11.86 -4.45 6.03
N LEU A 12 10.74 -3.76 5.97
CA LEU A 12 9.72 -3.95 4.94
C LEU A 12 9.72 -2.72 4.04
N ILE A 13 9.92 -2.91 2.73
CA ILE A 13 9.72 -1.88 1.73
C ILE A 13 8.36 -2.12 1.07
N PHE A 14 7.49 -1.11 1.10
CA PHE A 14 6.15 -1.21 0.52
C PHE A 14 6.02 -0.24 -0.64
N VAL A 15 5.99 -0.75 -1.87
CA VAL A 15 5.95 0.06 -3.08
C VAL A 15 4.50 0.34 -3.47
N GLY A 16 4.10 1.60 -3.43
CA GLY A 16 2.85 2.08 -4.01
C GLY A 16 3.05 2.63 -5.41
N GLU A 17 2.00 2.64 -6.21
CA GLU A 17 2.05 3.14 -7.59
C GLU A 17 2.48 4.61 -7.68
N GLY A 18 1.82 5.47 -6.91
CA GLY A 18 2.07 6.89 -6.86
C GLY A 18 2.18 7.42 -5.43
N SER A 19 2.08 8.74 -5.33
CA SER A 19 2.22 9.45 -4.05
C SER A 19 1.02 9.24 -3.12
N ALA A 20 -0.18 8.97 -3.67
CA ALA A 20 -1.38 8.74 -2.88
C ALA A 20 -1.32 7.38 -2.16
N GLU A 21 -0.87 6.33 -2.86
CA GLU A 21 -0.67 5.00 -2.29
C GLU A 21 0.39 5.06 -1.19
N LYS A 22 1.49 5.77 -1.42
CA LYS A 22 2.51 6.02 -0.39
C LYS A 22 1.90 6.70 0.84
N ALA A 23 1.10 7.76 0.65
CA ALA A 23 0.47 8.50 1.74
C ALA A 23 -0.49 7.63 2.56
N PHE A 24 -1.33 6.86 1.87
CA PHE A 24 -2.22 5.89 2.50
C PHE A 24 -1.45 4.81 3.27
N LEU A 25 -0.41 4.21 2.67
CA LEU A 25 0.43 3.22 3.35
C LEU A 25 1.16 3.81 4.58
N LEU A 26 1.55 5.10 4.53
CA LEU A 26 2.11 5.80 5.69
C LEU A 26 1.09 5.97 6.82
N HIS A 27 -0.17 6.20 6.48
CA HIS A 27 -1.29 6.26 7.42
C HIS A 27 -1.51 4.89 8.09
N ILE A 28 -1.69 3.82 7.30
CA ILE A 28 -1.83 2.45 7.83
C ILE A 28 -0.63 2.07 8.72
N ARG A 29 0.59 2.38 8.27
CA ARG A 29 1.80 2.14 9.07
C ARG A 29 1.73 2.81 10.44
N SER A 30 1.21 4.04 10.54
CA SER A 30 1.13 4.76 11.81
C SER A 30 0.17 4.12 12.81
N LEU A 31 -0.79 3.33 12.34
CA LEU A 31 -1.79 2.65 13.17
C LEU A 31 -1.42 1.19 13.49
N TYR A 32 -0.72 0.50 12.59
CA TYR A 32 -0.52 -0.95 12.67
C TYR A 32 0.92 -1.42 12.83
N ALA A 33 1.94 -0.59 12.56
CA ALA A 33 3.32 -1.03 12.72
C ALA A 33 3.67 -1.19 14.21
N ASN A 34 3.93 -2.41 14.65
CA ASN A 34 4.22 -2.77 16.05
C ASN A 34 5.69 -2.57 16.47
N GLY A 35 6.55 -2.11 15.55
CA GLY A 35 7.97 -1.86 15.81
C GLY A 35 8.90 -3.07 15.67
N ASN A 36 8.38 -4.25 15.33
CA ASN A 36 9.17 -5.46 15.04
C ASN A 36 9.99 -5.31 13.78
N LYS A 37 9.43 -4.67 12.74
CA LYS A 37 10.10 -4.33 11.49
C LYS A 37 10.01 -2.83 11.18
N SER A 38 10.99 -2.31 10.45
CA SER A 38 10.97 -0.95 9.92
C SER A 38 10.20 -0.92 8.61
N VAL A 39 8.99 -0.36 8.61
CA VAL A 39 8.14 -0.25 7.42
C VAL A 39 8.42 1.05 6.67
N LYS A 40 8.81 0.92 5.40
CA LYS A 40 9.21 2.02 4.51
C LYS A 40 8.33 2.06 3.25
N PRO A 41 7.17 2.74 3.31
CA PRO A 41 6.38 3.00 2.11
C PRO A 41 7.13 3.93 1.13
N LYS A 42 7.15 3.57 -0.15
CA LYS A 42 7.71 4.37 -1.25
C LYS A 42 6.72 4.46 -2.42
N SER A 43 6.88 5.49 -3.23
CA SER A 43 6.16 5.66 -4.49
C SER A 43 7.06 5.21 -5.65
N ALA A 44 6.49 4.54 -6.64
CA ALA A 44 7.18 4.23 -7.88
C ALA A 44 7.12 5.40 -8.89
N GLY A 45 6.34 6.46 -8.62
CA GLY A 45 6.26 7.66 -9.45
C GLY A 45 5.15 7.65 -10.52
N GLY A 46 4.13 6.78 -10.39
CA GLY A 46 2.90 6.86 -11.17
C GLY A 46 3.00 6.40 -12.62
N LYS A 47 3.82 5.38 -12.91
CA LYS A 47 4.09 4.89 -14.28
C LYS A 47 3.44 3.52 -14.58
N GLY A 48 2.38 3.16 -13.86
CA GLY A 48 1.66 1.91 -14.06
C GLY A 48 2.37 0.66 -13.54
N PRO A 49 1.77 -0.53 -13.76
CA PRO A 49 2.15 -1.76 -13.07
C PRO A 49 3.56 -2.27 -13.41
N ASN A 50 4.05 -2.02 -14.64
CA ASN A 50 5.41 -2.39 -15.02
C ASN A 50 6.45 -1.75 -14.09
N ASN A 51 6.30 -0.46 -13.84
CA ASN A 51 7.28 0.30 -13.08
C ASN A 51 7.25 -0.09 -11.60
N VAL A 52 6.05 -0.25 -11.04
CA VAL A 52 5.90 -0.63 -9.64
C VAL A 52 6.46 -2.02 -9.34
N ILE A 53 6.15 -3.02 -10.19
CA ILE A 53 6.67 -4.38 -9.97
C ILE A 53 8.18 -4.42 -10.19
N ASN A 54 8.72 -3.72 -11.19
CA ASN A 54 10.17 -3.63 -11.38
C ASN A 54 10.87 -2.93 -10.21
N ASP A 55 10.26 -1.88 -9.65
CA ASP A 55 10.76 -1.22 -8.44
C ASP A 55 10.79 -2.19 -7.27
N ALA A 56 9.72 -2.94 -7.04
CA ALA A 56 9.67 -3.95 -5.98
C ALA A 56 10.74 -5.04 -6.17
N LEU A 57 10.90 -5.54 -7.40
CA LEU A 57 11.96 -6.50 -7.74
C LEU A 57 13.37 -5.89 -7.53
N GLY A 58 13.54 -4.62 -7.85
CA GLY A 58 14.78 -3.87 -7.63
C GLY A 58 15.14 -3.78 -6.16
N GLU A 59 14.18 -3.40 -5.31
CA GLU A 59 14.34 -3.33 -3.85
C GLU A 59 14.64 -4.72 -3.25
N ALA A 60 14.01 -5.78 -3.77
CA ALA A 60 14.30 -7.14 -3.33
C ALA A 60 15.72 -7.59 -3.72
N ARG A 61 16.27 -7.10 -4.84
CA ARG A 61 17.65 -7.38 -5.28
C ARG A 61 18.68 -6.56 -4.52
N SER A 62 18.38 -5.30 -4.19
CA SER A 62 19.32 -4.37 -3.55
C SER A 62 19.24 -4.37 -2.02
N GLY A 63 18.18 -4.95 -1.47
CA GLY A 63 17.94 -5.08 -0.04
C GLY A 63 19.14 -5.71 0.68
N ARG A 64 19.44 -5.18 1.87
CA ARG A 64 20.52 -5.68 2.73
C ARG A 64 19.92 -6.25 4.00
N GLY A 65 20.58 -7.25 4.57
CA GLY A 65 20.09 -7.92 5.78
C GLY A 65 18.70 -8.52 5.56
N GLU A 66 17.86 -8.46 6.59
CA GLU A 66 16.51 -8.99 6.56
C GLU A 66 15.54 -7.96 5.95
N THR A 67 15.55 -7.87 4.61
CA THR A 67 14.65 -7.00 3.84
C THR A 67 13.56 -7.82 3.15
N SER A 68 12.31 -7.44 3.38
CA SER A 68 11.12 -7.93 2.69
C SER A 68 10.50 -6.83 1.84
N VAL A 69 9.77 -7.20 0.78
CA VAL A 69 9.15 -6.25 -0.15
C VAL A 69 7.72 -6.66 -0.44
N ALA A 70 6.82 -5.68 -0.52
CA ALA A 70 5.45 -5.82 -1.01
C ALA A 70 5.07 -4.65 -1.91
N ALA A 71 4.04 -4.81 -2.73
CA ALA A 71 3.56 -3.76 -3.62
C ALA A 71 2.02 -3.60 -3.61
N LEU A 72 1.56 -2.37 -3.71
CA LEU A 72 0.16 -1.97 -3.89
C LEU A 72 0.03 -1.28 -5.24
N LEU A 73 -0.84 -1.81 -6.11
CA LEU A 73 -1.01 -1.36 -7.49
C LEU A 73 -2.48 -1.35 -7.89
N ASP A 74 -2.83 -0.46 -8.81
CA ASP A 74 -4.18 -0.39 -9.35
C ASP A 74 -4.48 -1.58 -10.27
N LEU A 75 -5.76 -1.92 -10.40
CA LEU A 75 -6.29 -2.99 -11.26
C LEU A 75 -6.98 -2.45 -12.52
N ASP A 76 -6.84 -1.15 -12.80
CA ASP A 76 -7.43 -0.50 -13.97
C ASP A 76 -6.74 -0.91 -15.29
N ILE A 77 -5.47 -1.33 -15.22
CA ILE A 77 -4.68 -1.85 -16.33
C ILE A 77 -4.14 -3.25 -15.98
N PRO A 78 -4.15 -4.21 -16.93
CA PRO A 78 -3.59 -5.54 -16.69
C PRO A 78 -2.14 -5.54 -16.22
N TRP A 79 -1.85 -6.33 -15.20
CA TRP A 79 -0.48 -6.51 -14.72
C TRP A 79 0.34 -7.37 -15.69
N PRO A 80 1.61 -7.03 -15.97
CA PRO A 80 2.46 -7.81 -16.87
C PRO A 80 2.70 -9.24 -16.35
N PRO A 81 2.23 -10.30 -17.03
CA PRO A 81 2.25 -11.66 -16.47
C PRO A 81 3.66 -12.17 -16.13
N LYS A 82 4.66 -11.77 -16.93
CA LYS A 82 6.07 -12.11 -16.67
C LYS A 82 6.57 -11.53 -15.35
N LEU A 83 6.23 -10.27 -15.06
CA LEU A 83 6.64 -9.59 -13.83
C LEU A 83 5.87 -10.12 -12.62
N VAL A 84 4.58 -10.43 -12.77
CA VAL A 84 3.79 -11.09 -11.71
C VAL A 84 4.40 -12.45 -11.34
N ALA A 85 4.78 -13.25 -12.34
CA ALA A 85 5.44 -14.53 -12.10
C ALA A 85 6.81 -14.36 -11.43
N GLU A 86 7.59 -13.33 -11.79
CA GLU A 86 8.87 -13.03 -11.15
C GLU A 86 8.71 -12.57 -9.70
N ALA A 87 7.75 -11.68 -9.41
CA ALA A 87 7.42 -11.24 -8.07
C ALA A 87 7.01 -12.43 -7.18
N LYS A 88 6.17 -13.33 -7.70
CA LYS A 88 5.78 -14.56 -7.01
C LYS A 88 6.97 -15.46 -6.69
N LYS A 89 7.92 -15.63 -7.63
CA LYS A 89 9.14 -16.43 -7.40
C LYS A 89 10.05 -15.84 -6.32
N LYS A 90 9.90 -14.56 -5.99
CA LYS A 90 10.67 -13.86 -4.96
C LYS A 90 9.86 -13.60 -3.69
N ASP A 91 8.69 -14.25 -3.56
CA ASP A 91 7.78 -14.08 -2.43
C ASP A 91 7.40 -12.61 -2.16
N ILE A 92 7.28 -11.81 -3.23
CA ILE A 92 6.84 -10.41 -3.15
C ILE A 92 5.31 -10.39 -3.29
N PRO A 93 4.55 -10.05 -2.23
CA PRO A 93 3.11 -9.92 -2.33
C PRO A 93 2.74 -8.72 -3.22
N LEU A 94 1.85 -8.97 -4.19
CA LEU A 94 1.24 -7.93 -5.02
C LEU A 94 -0.23 -7.78 -4.60
N ILE A 95 -0.61 -6.59 -4.15
CA ILE A 95 -1.97 -6.27 -3.67
C ILE A 95 -2.62 -5.32 -4.66
N GLY A 96 -3.83 -5.66 -5.11
CA GLY A 96 -4.54 -4.93 -6.15
C GLY A 96 -5.62 -4.01 -5.62
N SER A 97 -5.51 -2.71 -5.83
CA SER A 97 -6.57 -1.74 -5.54
C SER A 97 -7.61 -1.73 -6.67
N ASN A 98 -8.86 -2.12 -6.37
CA ASN A 98 -9.91 -2.27 -7.38
C ASN A 98 -10.87 -1.07 -7.48
N PRO A 99 -11.05 -0.44 -8.66
CA PRO A 99 -10.15 -0.52 -9.82
C PRO A 99 -8.87 0.30 -9.62
N CYS A 100 -8.88 1.24 -8.67
CA CYS A 100 -7.75 2.05 -8.26
C CYS A 100 -7.75 2.26 -6.75
N LEU A 101 -6.76 3.00 -6.20
CA LEU A 101 -6.70 3.33 -4.78
C LEU A 101 -8.02 3.91 -4.26
N GLU A 102 -8.59 4.93 -4.92
CA GLU A 102 -9.87 5.50 -4.48
C GLU A 102 -11.02 4.47 -4.51
N GLY A 103 -10.98 3.50 -5.41
CA GLY A 103 -11.91 2.38 -5.42
C GLY A 103 -11.79 1.48 -4.17
N LEU A 104 -10.57 1.23 -3.69
CA LEU A 104 -10.32 0.54 -2.43
C LEU A 104 -10.82 1.37 -1.24
N LEU A 105 -10.56 2.68 -1.24
CA LEU A 105 -11.02 3.60 -0.18
C LEU A 105 -12.55 3.64 -0.07
N ILE A 106 -13.27 3.65 -1.19
CA ILE A 106 -14.73 3.55 -1.24
C ILE A 106 -15.24 2.27 -0.56
N GLN A 107 -14.55 1.14 -0.80
CA GLN A 107 -14.91 -0.15 -0.22
C GLN A 107 -14.69 -0.17 1.30
N ILE A 108 -13.56 0.36 1.76
CA ILE A 108 -13.23 0.47 3.19
C ILE A 108 -14.29 1.32 3.92
N LEU A 109 -14.67 2.45 3.34
CA LEU A 109 -15.67 3.34 3.91
C LEU A 109 -17.13 2.88 3.70
N LYS A 110 -17.34 1.71 3.07
CA LYS A 110 -18.66 1.16 2.73
C LYS A 110 -19.56 2.17 1.99
N LEU A 111 -18.96 3.03 1.17
CA LEU A 111 -19.69 4.05 0.40
C LEU A 111 -20.39 3.42 -0.80
N LYS A 112 -21.53 4.02 -1.20
CA LYS A 112 -22.19 3.66 -2.45
C LYS A 112 -21.24 3.91 -3.63
N LYS A 113 -20.90 2.84 -4.36
CA LYS A 113 -20.03 2.92 -5.54
C LYS A 113 -20.68 3.77 -6.63
N PRO A 114 -19.95 4.70 -7.27
CA PRO A 114 -20.44 5.40 -8.45
C PRO A 114 -20.62 4.43 -9.62
N THR A 115 -21.49 4.80 -10.56
CA THR A 115 -21.72 4.05 -11.80
C THR A 115 -21.46 4.97 -12.98
N PRO A 116 -20.42 4.71 -13.81
CA PRO A 116 -19.42 3.65 -13.68
C PRO A 116 -18.46 3.87 -12.51
N LEU A 117 -17.84 2.80 -12.00
CA LEU A 117 -16.71 2.88 -11.07
C LEU A 117 -15.40 2.85 -11.86
N ASN A 118 -14.71 3.98 -11.92
CA ASN A 118 -13.41 4.16 -12.57
C ASN A 118 -12.59 5.23 -11.82
N ASN A 119 -11.35 5.42 -12.24
CA ASN A 119 -10.42 6.37 -11.60
C ASN A 119 -11.04 7.78 -11.41
N ASN A 120 -11.64 8.35 -12.47
CA ASN A 120 -12.21 9.70 -12.41
C ASN A 120 -13.41 9.82 -11.47
N THR A 121 -14.33 8.86 -11.51
CA THR A 121 -15.53 8.85 -10.66
C THR A 121 -15.20 8.54 -9.21
N ALA A 122 -14.23 7.66 -8.96
CA ALA A 122 -13.76 7.35 -7.61
C ALA A 122 -13.07 8.57 -6.97
N LYS A 123 -12.21 9.28 -7.71
CA LYS A 123 -11.59 10.54 -7.27
C LYS A 123 -12.60 11.60 -6.90
N LYS A 124 -13.60 11.83 -7.77
CA LYS A 124 -14.69 12.79 -7.50
C LYS A 124 -15.47 12.48 -6.23
N LEU A 125 -15.59 11.19 -5.85
CA LEU A 125 -16.28 10.79 -4.63
C LEU A 125 -15.41 10.90 -3.37
N ILE A 126 -14.14 10.52 -3.46
CA ILE A 126 -13.24 10.41 -2.30
C ILE A 126 -12.54 11.72 -1.97
N HIS A 127 -11.96 12.41 -2.97
CA HIS A 127 -11.10 13.57 -2.70
C HIS A 127 -11.80 14.67 -1.89
N PRO A 128 -13.08 15.03 -2.15
CA PRO A 128 -13.77 16.03 -1.33
C PRO A 128 -14.07 15.60 0.11
N LYS A 129 -13.92 14.32 0.43
CA LYS A 129 -14.17 13.79 1.78
C LYS A 129 -12.90 13.76 2.64
N LEU A 130 -11.72 13.75 2.02
CA LEU A 130 -10.45 13.80 2.74
C LEU A 130 -10.24 15.19 3.36
N ASP A 131 -9.55 15.25 4.50
CA ASP A 131 -9.26 16.52 5.17
C ASP A 131 -8.23 17.38 4.41
N GLY A 132 -7.70 16.89 3.30
CA GLY A 132 -6.69 17.58 2.50
C GLY A 132 -6.23 16.76 1.29
N SER A 133 -4.98 16.97 0.88
CA SER A 133 -4.41 16.31 -0.29
C SER A 133 -4.36 14.78 -0.14
N PRO A 134 -4.74 13.99 -1.15
CA PRO A 134 -4.56 12.53 -1.13
C PRO A 134 -3.09 12.10 -1.06
N THR A 135 -2.13 13.02 -1.26
CA THR A 135 -0.70 12.75 -1.12
C THR A 135 -0.14 13.07 0.27
N ASP A 136 -0.99 13.52 1.21
CA ASP A 136 -0.66 13.68 2.62
C ASP A 136 -1.30 12.56 3.45
N LYS A 137 -0.49 11.88 4.27
CA LYS A 137 -0.98 10.82 5.16
C LYS A 137 -2.03 11.34 6.15
N ASN A 138 -1.93 12.61 6.56
CA ASN A 138 -2.81 13.17 7.60
C ASN A 138 -4.23 13.38 7.07
N SER A 139 -4.40 13.52 5.76
CA SER A 139 -5.72 13.68 5.13
C SER A 139 -6.62 12.46 5.25
N TYR A 140 -6.07 11.32 5.64
CA TYR A 140 -6.81 10.08 5.89
C TYR A 140 -7.26 9.92 7.35
N ALA A 141 -6.77 10.74 8.28
CA ALA A 141 -6.89 10.48 9.71
C ALA A 141 -8.34 10.47 10.23
N SER A 142 -9.20 11.37 9.75
CA SER A 142 -10.60 11.48 10.19
C SER A 142 -11.48 10.31 9.71
N LEU A 143 -11.28 9.85 8.47
CA LEU A 143 -12.11 8.83 7.84
C LEU A 143 -11.61 7.41 8.03
N PHE A 144 -10.30 7.22 8.11
CA PHE A 144 -9.66 5.91 8.16
C PHE A 144 -9.09 5.65 9.56
N THR A 145 -9.92 5.78 10.59
CA THR A 145 -9.51 5.46 11.96
C THR A 145 -9.17 3.98 12.10
N LYS A 146 -8.48 3.62 13.18
CA LYS A 146 -8.13 2.22 13.43
C LYS A 146 -9.38 1.33 13.51
N GLU A 147 -10.46 1.83 14.11
CA GLU A 147 -11.73 1.11 14.25
C GLU A 147 -12.38 0.85 12.89
N VAL A 148 -12.40 1.86 12.01
CA VAL A 148 -12.92 1.73 10.64
C VAL A 148 -12.11 0.70 9.85
N LEU A 149 -10.78 0.77 9.96
CA LEU A 149 -9.87 -0.14 9.25
C LEU A 149 -9.94 -1.57 9.79
N ASP A 150 -10.04 -1.76 11.10
CA ASP A 150 -10.21 -3.08 11.73
C ASP A 150 -11.53 -3.74 11.29
N GLU A 151 -12.62 -2.97 11.22
CA GLU A 151 -13.92 -3.47 10.77
C GLU A 151 -13.91 -3.78 9.27
N ALA A 152 -13.30 -2.91 8.45
CA ALA A 152 -13.19 -3.12 7.01
C ALA A 152 -12.28 -4.32 6.67
N ALA A 153 -11.20 -4.56 7.42
CA ALA A 153 -10.29 -5.68 7.21
C ALA A 153 -10.95 -7.06 7.37
N LYS A 154 -12.13 -7.14 8.00
CA LYS A 154 -12.91 -8.39 8.08
C LYS A 154 -13.50 -8.81 6.73
N VAL A 155 -13.72 -7.84 5.83
CA VAL A 155 -14.45 -8.06 4.56
C VAL A 155 -13.69 -7.55 3.33
N VAL A 156 -12.66 -6.72 3.50
CA VAL A 156 -11.79 -6.23 2.43
C VAL A 156 -10.43 -6.95 2.51
N PRO A 157 -10.23 -8.03 1.73
CA PRO A 157 -9.04 -8.87 1.84
C PRO A 157 -7.75 -8.11 1.49
N GLU A 158 -7.80 -7.13 0.60
CA GLU A 158 -6.65 -6.30 0.22
C GLU A 158 -6.19 -5.44 1.40
N LEU A 159 -7.12 -4.83 2.13
CA LEU A 159 -6.80 -4.07 3.34
C LEU A 159 -6.20 -4.99 4.41
N LYS A 160 -6.80 -6.17 4.61
CA LYS A 160 -6.27 -7.17 5.54
C LYS A 160 -4.84 -7.57 5.19
N ALA A 161 -4.56 -7.84 3.92
CA ALA A 161 -3.22 -8.18 3.46
C ALA A 161 -2.21 -7.04 3.72
N ILE A 162 -2.59 -5.77 3.47
CA ILE A 162 -1.74 -4.61 3.78
C ILE A 162 -1.40 -4.57 5.28
N ILE A 163 -2.40 -4.74 6.15
CA ILE A 163 -2.23 -4.69 7.61
C ILE A 163 -1.34 -5.84 8.09
N ASP A 164 -1.65 -7.08 7.69
CA ASP A 164 -0.95 -8.29 8.12
C ASP A 164 0.55 -8.23 7.73
N ILE A 165 0.87 -7.69 6.56
CA ILE A 165 2.26 -7.53 6.10
C ILE A 165 3.04 -6.52 6.94
N MET A 166 2.39 -5.46 7.46
CA MET A 166 3.04 -4.39 8.21
C MET A 166 3.35 -4.74 9.68
N GLN A 167 2.70 -5.76 10.24
CA GLN A 167 2.89 -6.26 11.62
C GLN A 167 4.08 -7.22 11.71
#